data_AF-A0A2E4EBH1-F1
#
_entry.id   AF-A0A2E4EBH1-F1
#
_cell.length_a   1.000
_cell.length_b   1.000
_cell.length_c   1.000
_cell.angle_alpha   90.00
_cell.angle_beta   90.00
_cell.angle_gamma   90.00
#
_symmetry.space_group_name_H-M   'P 1'
#
loop_
_entity.id
_entity.type
_entity.pdbx_description
1 polymer ?
#
loop_
_entity_poly.entity_id
_entity_poly.type
_entity_poly.pdbx_seq_one_letter_code
_entity_poly.pdbx_strand_id
1 'polypeptide(L)'
;MTQLVQNAEDLYASIGKYYNILHSDRTQGSGLLIQFGRHPIKENHIEFSSFNGGRVTLYVREVAPELIERITGLRPVELGKNQDALREEKGNSIANAYASTFQDKINAFFRTDTVTMNIDTYMSAKCALKIDVSHLTHEVLDAVSEILKYSGLTPKIPSTRQYEL
;
A
#
# COMPACT_ATOMS: atom_id res chain seq x y z
N MET A 1 -12.40 1.39 -19.93
CA MET A 1 -11.86 0.13 -19.35
C MET A 1 -10.37 -0.03 -19.65
N THR A 2 -9.91 0.22 -20.88
CA THR A 2 -8.48 0.21 -21.26
C THR A 2 -7.60 1.19 -20.48
N GLN A 3 -8.10 2.38 -20.15
CA GLN A 3 -7.30 3.41 -19.46
C GLN A 3 -6.87 3.03 -18.03
N LEU A 4 -7.73 2.37 -17.24
CA LEU A 4 -7.36 1.93 -15.88
C LEU A 4 -6.33 0.79 -15.91
N VAL A 5 -6.46 -0.13 -16.87
CA VAL A 5 -5.48 -1.19 -17.12
C VAL A 5 -4.15 -0.57 -17.55
N GLN A 6 -4.18 0.43 -18.43
CA GLN A 6 -2.99 1.17 -18.84
C GLN A 6 -2.32 1.87 -17.64
N ASN A 7 -3.09 2.54 -16.78
CA ASN A 7 -2.55 3.17 -15.55
C ASN A 7 -1.83 2.15 -14.65
N ALA A 8 -2.37 0.93 -14.51
CA ALA A 8 -1.72 -0.14 -13.75
C ALA A 8 -0.39 -0.57 -14.38
N GLU A 9 -0.36 -0.74 -15.70
CA GLU A 9 0.84 -1.12 -16.44
C GLU A 9 1.90 0.00 -16.46
N ASP A 10 1.49 1.26 -16.62
CA ASP A 10 2.36 2.43 -16.58
C ASP A 10 2.96 2.64 -15.19
N LEU A 11 2.14 2.51 -14.13
CA LEU A 11 2.62 2.57 -12.76
C LEU A 11 3.64 1.45 -12.49
N TYR A 12 3.34 0.21 -12.90
CA TYR A 12 4.27 -0.90 -12.76
C TYR A 12 5.59 -0.63 -13.50
N ALA A 13 5.52 -0.17 -14.75
CA ALA A 13 6.69 0.19 -15.53
C ALA A 13 7.52 1.29 -14.85
N SER A 14 6.86 2.31 -14.29
CA SER A 14 7.51 3.40 -13.56
C SER A 14 8.23 2.89 -12.30
N ILE A 15 7.58 2.05 -11.48
CA ILE A 15 8.21 1.41 -10.32
C ILE A 15 9.41 0.56 -10.75
N GLY A 16 9.25 -0.26 -11.80
CA GLY A 16 10.29 -1.12 -12.35
C GLY A 16 11.52 -0.36 -12.87
N LYS A 17 11.37 0.89 -13.33
CA LYS A 17 12.50 1.75 -13.69
C LYS A 17 13.37 2.12 -12.49
N TYR A 18 12.77 2.32 -11.30
CA TYR A 18 13.47 2.86 -10.12
C TYR A 18 13.85 1.82 -9.04
N TYR A 19 13.23 0.63 -9.06
CA TYR A 19 13.45 -0.42 -8.05
C TYR A 19 13.96 -1.72 -8.67
N ASN A 20 14.77 -2.43 -7.90
CA ASN A 20 15.11 -3.82 -8.18
C ASN A 20 13.94 -4.71 -7.76
N ILE A 21 13.34 -5.36 -8.75
CA ILE A 21 12.24 -6.32 -8.59
C ILE A 21 12.83 -7.71 -8.83
N LEU A 22 12.78 -8.59 -7.83
CA LEU A 22 13.36 -9.94 -7.93
C LEU A 22 12.35 -10.95 -8.51
N HIS A 23 11.06 -10.70 -8.29
CA HIS A 23 9.97 -11.48 -8.84
C HIS A 23 8.91 -10.54 -9.39
N SER A 24 8.35 -10.89 -10.54
CA SER A 24 7.15 -10.27 -11.08
C SER A 24 6.29 -11.34 -11.75
N ASP A 25 5.02 -11.39 -11.40
CA ASP A 25 4.06 -12.26 -12.06
C ASP A 25 2.75 -11.51 -12.36
N ARG A 26 2.14 -11.85 -13.48
CA ARG A 26 0.86 -11.34 -13.92
C ARG A 26 -0.16 -12.46 -13.83
N THR A 27 -1.05 -12.37 -12.85
CA THR A 27 -2.14 -13.33 -12.69
C THR A 27 -3.46 -12.72 -13.15
N GLN A 28 -4.33 -13.56 -13.74
CA GLN A 28 -5.66 -13.16 -14.22
C GLN A 28 -6.74 -13.77 -13.33
N GLY A 29 -7.70 -12.94 -12.91
CA GLY A 29 -8.89 -13.31 -12.12
C GLY A 29 -10.07 -12.41 -12.49
N SER A 30 -10.81 -11.89 -11.51
CA SER A 30 -11.85 -10.84 -11.70
C SER A 30 -11.32 -9.47 -12.20
N GLY A 31 -10.05 -9.43 -12.63
CA GLY A 31 -9.31 -8.27 -13.11
C GLY A 31 -7.82 -8.57 -13.33
N LEU A 32 -7.00 -7.53 -13.53
CA LEU A 32 -5.54 -7.62 -13.72
C LEU A 32 -4.85 -7.53 -12.36
N LEU A 33 -3.98 -8.50 -12.03
CA LEU A 33 -3.14 -8.46 -10.84
C LEU A 33 -1.66 -8.56 -11.25
N ILE A 34 -0.87 -7.56 -10.89
CA ILE A 34 0.60 -7.55 -11.08
C ILE A 34 1.24 -7.68 -9.70
N GLN A 35 1.88 -8.81 -9.41
CA GLN A 35 2.58 -9.06 -8.15
C GLN A 35 4.07 -8.80 -8.34
N PHE A 36 4.71 -8.14 -7.38
CA PHE A 36 6.16 -7.86 -7.45
C PHE A 36 6.82 -7.66 -6.09
N GLY A 37 8.06 -8.15 -5.97
CA GLY A 37 8.71 -8.19 -4.67
C GLY A 37 10.02 -8.97 -4.63
N ARG A 38 10.38 -9.36 -3.39
CA ARG A 38 11.54 -10.19 -3.07
C ARG A 38 11.18 -11.66 -2.79
N HIS A 39 9.91 -11.99 -2.54
CA HIS A 39 9.45 -13.29 -2.07
C HIS A 39 8.04 -13.64 -2.59
N PRO A 40 7.87 -14.63 -3.50
CA PRO A 40 6.66 -14.82 -4.33
C PRO A 40 5.32 -15.04 -3.60
N ILE A 41 5.31 -15.32 -2.29
CA ILE A 41 4.08 -15.66 -1.53
C ILE A 41 3.53 -14.46 -0.73
N LYS A 42 4.30 -13.35 -0.58
CA LYS A 42 3.94 -12.22 0.31
C LYS A 42 4.26 -10.84 -0.29
N GLU A 43 3.97 -10.63 -1.57
CA GLU A 43 4.48 -9.47 -2.30
C GLU A 43 3.57 -8.25 -2.36
N ASN A 44 4.17 -7.13 -2.78
CA ASN A 44 3.44 -5.94 -3.21
C ASN A 44 2.67 -6.29 -4.49
N HIS A 45 1.56 -5.61 -4.73
CA HIS A 45 0.83 -5.82 -5.96
C HIS A 45 0.05 -4.60 -6.42
N ILE A 46 -0.20 -4.53 -7.72
CA ILE A 46 -1.18 -3.63 -8.31
C ILE A 46 -2.35 -4.49 -8.76
N GLU A 47 -3.53 -4.22 -8.20
CA GLU A 47 -4.77 -4.90 -8.55
C GLU A 47 -5.69 -3.92 -9.29
N PHE A 48 -6.19 -4.34 -10.44
CA PHE A 48 -7.35 -3.75 -11.10
C PHE A 48 -8.58 -4.59 -10.79
N SER A 49 -9.61 -3.96 -10.24
CA SER A 49 -10.92 -4.56 -10.01
C SER A 49 -11.95 -3.92 -10.95
N SER A 50 -12.73 -4.74 -11.65
CA SER A 50 -13.78 -4.28 -12.56
C SER A 50 -15.12 -3.99 -11.88
N PHE A 51 -15.26 -4.28 -10.58
CA PHE A 51 -16.47 -4.04 -9.80
C PHE A 51 -16.65 -2.54 -9.44
N ASN A 52 -17.90 -2.08 -9.31
CA ASN A 52 -18.28 -0.72 -8.87
C ASN A 52 -17.55 0.44 -9.56
N GLY A 53 -17.48 0.44 -10.90
CA GLY A 53 -16.93 1.56 -11.67
C GLY A 53 -15.46 1.41 -12.09
N GLY A 54 -14.80 0.34 -11.67
CA GLY A 54 -13.41 0.07 -12.02
C GLY A 54 -12.44 0.80 -11.08
N ARG A 55 -11.57 0.05 -10.40
CA ARG A 55 -10.62 0.59 -9.43
C ARG A 55 -9.25 -0.02 -9.65
N VAL A 56 -8.20 0.79 -9.54
CA VAL A 56 -6.81 0.33 -9.50
C VAL A 56 -6.23 0.63 -8.12
N THR A 57 -5.70 -0.38 -7.45
CA THR A 57 -5.10 -0.24 -6.12
C THR A 57 -3.66 -0.74 -6.14
N LEU A 58 -2.73 0.11 -5.69
CA LEU A 58 -1.39 -0.32 -5.31
C LEU A 58 -1.39 -0.74 -3.85
N TYR A 59 -1.01 -1.98 -3.57
CA TYR A 59 -0.81 -2.50 -2.23
C TYR A 59 0.67 -2.70 -1.93
N VAL A 60 1.16 -1.98 -0.92
CA VAL A 60 2.53 -2.12 -0.42
C VAL A 60 2.49 -2.85 0.92
N ARG A 61 3.02 -4.06 0.95
CA ARG A 61 3.10 -4.92 2.14
C ARG A 61 4.32 -4.57 2.97
N GLU A 62 4.19 -4.82 4.28
CA GLU A 62 5.29 -4.74 5.24
C GLU A 62 6.04 -3.40 5.18
N VAL A 63 5.28 -2.30 5.24
CA VAL A 63 5.83 -0.95 5.30
C VAL A 63 6.68 -0.80 6.55
N ALA A 64 7.86 -0.18 6.40
CA ALA A 64 8.80 -0.05 7.49
C ALA A 64 8.17 0.66 8.72
N PRO A 65 8.44 0.20 9.94
CA PRO A 65 7.81 0.73 11.16
C PRO A 65 7.96 2.25 11.32
N GLU A 66 9.05 2.84 10.84
CA GLU A 66 9.34 4.26 11.01
C GLU A 66 8.33 5.15 10.28
N LEU A 67 7.82 4.73 9.11
CA LEU A 67 6.78 5.49 8.41
C LEU A 67 5.45 5.42 9.16
N ILE A 68 5.09 4.23 9.65
CA ILE A 68 3.86 4.03 10.41
C ILE A 68 3.86 4.86 11.70
N GLU A 69 4.99 4.87 12.40
CA GLU A 69 5.18 5.66 13.62
C GLU A 69 5.08 7.17 13.33
N ARG A 70 5.64 7.66 12.21
CA ARG A 70 5.48 9.07 11.80
C ARG A 70 4.04 9.47 11.52
N ILE A 71 3.24 8.57 10.93
CA ILE A 71 1.84 8.84 10.59
C ILE A 71 0.95 8.75 11.84
N THR A 72 1.08 7.66 12.59
CA THR A 72 0.12 7.29 13.64
C THR A 72 0.54 7.76 15.03
N GLY A 73 1.85 7.94 15.24
CA GLY A 73 2.48 8.11 16.55
C GLY A 73 2.78 6.79 17.27
N LEU A 74 2.51 5.64 16.65
CA LEU A 74 2.63 4.31 17.24
C LEU A 74 3.38 3.36 16.32
N ARG A 75 4.16 2.46 16.90
CA ARG A 75 4.81 1.39 16.14
C ARG A 75 3.77 0.30 15.79
N PRO A 76 3.96 -0.46 14.70
CA PRO A 76 3.05 -1.55 14.31
C PRO A 76 2.74 -2.54 15.45
N VAL A 77 3.71 -2.86 16.30
CA VAL A 77 3.53 -3.74 17.47
C VAL A 77 2.52 -3.18 18.46
N GLU A 78 2.53 -1.87 18.70
CA GLU A 78 1.60 -1.21 19.62
C GLU A 78 0.20 -1.15 19.00
N LEU A 79 0.12 -0.84 17.70
CA LEU A 79 -1.14 -0.89 16.96
C LEU A 79 -1.80 -2.27 17.02
N GLY A 80 -1.01 -3.33 16.83
CA GLY A 80 -1.50 -4.71 16.92
C GLY A 80 -2.01 -5.07 18.31
N LYS A 81 -1.26 -4.73 19.36
CA LYS A 81 -1.70 -4.94 20.76
C LYS A 81 -3.01 -4.22 21.07
N ASN A 82 -3.15 -2.96 20.64
CA ASN A 82 -4.37 -2.19 20.84
C ASN A 82 -5.55 -2.80 20.08
N GLN A 83 -5.30 -3.27 18.85
CA GLN A 83 -6.33 -3.94 18.05
C GLN A 83 -6.77 -5.27 18.68
N ASP A 84 -5.85 -6.05 19.22
CA ASP A 84 -6.14 -7.31 19.89
C ASP A 84 -6.94 -7.07 21.19
N ALA A 85 -6.57 -6.07 21.98
CA ALA A 85 -7.34 -5.66 23.16
C ALA A 85 -8.77 -5.21 22.80
N LEU A 86 -8.93 -4.43 21.72
CA LEU A 86 -10.24 -4.06 21.20
C LEU A 86 -11.06 -5.26 20.73
N ARG A 87 -10.39 -6.28 20.17
CA ARG A 87 -11.05 -7.53 19.74
C ARG A 87 -11.62 -8.28 20.94
N GLU A 88 -10.87 -8.34 22.04
CA GLU A 88 -11.30 -8.96 23.30
C GLU A 88 -12.44 -8.19 23.98
N GLU A 89 -12.36 -6.85 24.01
CA GLU A 89 -13.34 -6.00 24.71
C GLU A 89 -14.63 -5.79 23.90
N LYS A 90 -14.50 -5.57 22.58
CA LYS A 90 -15.59 -5.04 21.73
C LYS A 90 -15.91 -5.90 20.51
N GLY A 91 -15.16 -6.98 20.29
CA GLY A 91 -15.35 -7.91 19.21
C GLY A 91 -14.67 -7.53 17.89
N ASN A 92 -14.74 -8.45 16.92
CA ASN A 92 -13.99 -8.40 15.66
C ASN A 92 -14.31 -7.18 14.78
N SER A 93 -15.57 -6.73 14.75
CA SER A 93 -15.98 -5.62 13.86
C SER A 93 -15.28 -4.32 14.20
N ILE A 94 -15.20 -3.99 15.50
CA ILE A 94 -14.54 -2.77 15.99
C ILE A 94 -13.03 -2.87 15.85
N ALA A 95 -12.45 -4.03 16.16
CA ALA A 95 -11.03 -4.27 15.94
C ALA A 95 -10.63 -4.08 14.47
N ASN A 96 -11.46 -4.53 13.51
CA ASN A 96 -11.19 -4.36 12.08
C ASN A 96 -11.31 -2.88 11.64
N ALA A 97 -12.12 -2.08 12.31
CA ALA A 97 -12.26 -0.64 12.04
C ALA A 97 -11.15 0.21 12.70
N TYR A 98 -10.30 -0.37 13.55
CA TYR A 98 -9.31 0.37 14.32
C TYR A 98 -8.32 1.15 13.43
N ALA A 99 -7.88 0.57 12.31
CA ALA A 99 -6.99 1.24 11.38
C ALA A 99 -7.58 2.55 10.82
N SER A 100 -8.91 2.61 10.64
CA SER A 100 -9.61 3.79 10.13
C SER A 100 -9.58 4.97 11.11
N THR A 101 -9.28 4.75 12.40
CA THR A 101 -9.13 5.85 13.37
C THR A 101 -7.92 6.74 13.07
N PHE A 102 -6.99 6.28 12.24
CA PHE A 102 -5.83 7.05 11.80
C PHE A 102 -6.02 7.71 10.44
N GLN A 103 -7.20 7.60 9.81
CA GLN A 103 -7.43 8.05 8.45
C GLN A 103 -7.16 9.56 8.28
N ASP A 104 -7.58 10.40 9.23
CA ASP A 104 -7.32 11.84 9.16
C ASP A 104 -5.82 12.16 9.19
N LYS A 105 -5.04 11.41 9.98
CA LYS A 105 -3.58 11.56 10.03
C LYS A 105 -2.92 11.08 8.74
N ILE A 106 -3.40 9.97 8.17
CA ILE A 106 -2.94 9.45 6.88
C ILE A 106 -3.21 10.49 5.78
N ASN A 107 -4.43 11.03 5.74
CA ASN A 107 -4.83 12.04 4.77
C ASN A 107 -3.99 13.30 4.89
N ALA A 108 -3.75 13.78 6.12
CA ALA A 108 -2.91 14.94 6.36
C ALA A 108 -1.44 14.70 5.97
N PHE A 109 -0.90 13.51 6.24
CA PHE A 109 0.49 13.17 5.93
C PHE A 109 0.73 13.10 4.42
N PHE A 110 -0.15 12.41 3.67
CA PHE A 110 0.00 12.23 2.23
C PHE A 110 -0.67 13.32 1.39
N ARG A 111 -1.45 14.22 2.00
CA ARG A 111 -2.23 15.27 1.33
C ARG A 111 -3.21 14.72 0.29
N THR A 112 -3.72 13.51 0.54
CA THR A 112 -4.70 12.82 -0.31
C THR A 112 -5.52 11.85 0.53
N ASP A 113 -6.78 11.62 0.16
CA ASP A 113 -7.67 10.64 0.80
C ASP A 113 -7.59 9.23 0.16
N THR A 114 -6.72 9.05 -0.83
CA THR A 114 -6.57 7.80 -1.57
C THR A 114 -5.79 6.71 -0.84
N VAL A 115 -5.09 7.07 0.25
CA VAL A 115 -4.25 6.15 1.02
C VAL A 115 -5.02 5.59 2.20
N THR A 116 -5.04 4.27 2.36
CA THR A 116 -5.62 3.60 3.53
C THR A 116 -4.62 2.62 4.12
N MET A 117 -4.74 2.36 5.42
CA MET A 117 -3.85 1.45 6.15
C MET A 117 -4.59 0.18 6.55
N ASN A 118 -3.87 -0.94 6.49
CA ASN A 118 -4.29 -2.20 7.09
C ASN A 118 -3.27 -2.63 8.15
N ILE A 119 -3.76 -3.17 9.26
CA ILE A 119 -2.93 -3.75 10.32
C ILE A 119 -3.11 -5.26 10.24
N ASP A 120 -2.01 -5.97 9.97
CA ASP A 120 -1.93 -7.42 9.96
C ASP A 120 -1.29 -7.88 11.27
N THR A 121 -2.08 -8.48 12.16
CA THR A 121 -1.60 -8.99 13.45
C THR A 121 -1.23 -10.48 13.39
N TYR A 122 -1.30 -11.12 12.22
CA TYR A 122 -1.00 -12.55 12.11
C TYR A 122 0.52 -12.80 12.24
N MET A 123 0.92 -13.53 13.28
CA MET A 123 2.30 -13.86 13.70
C MET A 123 3.15 -12.70 14.24
N SER A 124 3.07 -11.51 13.64
CA SER A 124 3.73 -10.29 14.12
C SER A 124 3.01 -9.09 13.55
N ALA A 125 2.75 -8.06 14.35
CA ALA A 125 2.02 -6.90 13.86
C ALA A 125 2.83 -6.16 12.78
N LYS A 126 2.28 -6.14 11.57
CA LYS A 126 2.80 -5.43 10.41
C LYS A 126 1.72 -4.52 9.84
N CYS A 127 2.12 -3.46 9.16
CA CYS A 127 1.19 -2.60 8.46
C CYS A 127 1.41 -2.67 6.96
N ALA A 128 0.32 -2.53 6.23
CA ALA A 128 0.33 -2.38 4.78
C ALA A 128 -0.43 -1.11 4.42
N LEU A 129 0.00 -0.46 3.33
CA LEU A 129 -0.68 0.70 2.78
C LEU A 129 -1.29 0.33 1.43
N LYS A 130 -2.54 0.73 1.25
CA LYS A 130 -3.32 0.63 0.01
C LYS A 130 -3.48 2.03 -0.54
N ILE A 131 -3.18 2.22 -1.81
CA ILE A 131 -3.27 3.51 -2.48
C ILE A 131 -4.22 3.34 -3.65
N ASP A 132 -5.28 4.13 -3.69
CA ASP A 132 -6.10 4.25 -4.89
C ASP A 132 -5.32 5.02 -5.96
N VAL A 133 -5.01 4.32 -7.05
CA VAL A 133 -4.25 4.85 -8.19
C VAL A 133 -5.10 4.84 -9.46
N SER A 134 -6.43 4.80 -9.31
CA SER A 134 -7.35 4.89 -10.44
C SER A 134 -7.17 6.20 -11.21
N HIS A 135 -6.74 7.26 -10.51
CA HIS A 135 -6.34 8.55 -11.06
C HIS A 135 -4.92 8.92 -10.58
N LEU A 136 -4.00 9.11 -11.52
CA LEU A 136 -2.58 9.37 -11.24
C LEU A 136 -2.31 10.88 -11.14
N THR A 137 -2.81 11.53 -10.09
CA THR A 137 -2.48 12.94 -9.80
C THR A 137 -1.07 13.07 -9.21
N HIS A 138 -0.55 14.30 -9.14
CA HIS A 138 0.76 14.55 -8.51
C HIS A 138 0.80 14.09 -7.04
N GLU A 139 -0.27 14.32 -6.27
CA GLU A 139 -0.36 13.93 -4.86
C GLU A 139 -0.34 12.41 -4.70
N VAL A 140 -1.04 11.68 -5.59
CA VAL A 140 -1.02 10.21 -5.60
C VAL A 140 0.39 9.70 -5.92
N LEU A 141 1.08 10.29 -6.90
CA LEU A 141 2.44 9.88 -7.26
C LEU A 141 3.45 10.18 -6.16
N ASP A 142 3.33 11.32 -5.49
CA ASP A 142 4.14 11.66 -4.32
C ASP A 142 3.89 10.68 -3.17
N ALA A 143 2.63 10.31 -2.91
CA ALA A 143 2.29 9.30 -1.90
C ALA A 143 2.87 7.92 -2.25
N VAL A 144 2.74 7.47 -3.50
CA VAL A 144 3.36 6.23 -3.98
C VAL A 144 4.87 6.28 -3.78
N SER A 145 5.51 7.42 -4.06
CA SER A 145 6.96 7.56 -3.93
C SER A 145 7.41 7.47 -2.48
N GLU A 146 6.76 8.24 -1.61
CA GLU A 146 7.07 8.23 -0.20
C GLU A 146 6.88 6.84 0.39
N ILE A 147 5.78 6.16 0.11
CA ILE A 147 5.51 4.81 0.62
C ILE A 147 6.55 3.81 0.13
N LEU A 148 6.93 3.86 -1.15
CA LEU A 148 7.89 2.93 -1.70
C LEU A 148 9.33 3.12 -1.18
N LYS A 149 9.68 4.29 -0.59
CA LYS A 149 10.96 4.46 0.14
C LYS A 149 11.03 3.59 1.39
N TYR A 150 9.89 3.26 2.00
CA TYR A 150 9.78 2.42 3.19
C TYR A 150 9.26 1.01 2.85
N SER A 151 9.29 0.64 1.57
CA SER A 151 9.00 -0.72 1.14
C SER A 151 10.23 -1.61 1.28
N GLY A 152 10.01 -2.93 1.28
CA GLY A 152 11.08 -3.90 1.15
C GLY A 152 11.74 -3.95 -0.23
N LEU A 153 11.41 -3.10 -1.20
CA LEU A 153 12.05 -3.09 -2.52
C LEU A 153 13.38 -2.34 -2.47
N THR A 154 14.41 -2.83 -3.18
CA THR A 154 15.72 -2.16 -3.20
C THR A 154 15.77 -1.07 -4.27
N PRO A 155 16.08 0.18 -3.94
CA PRO A 155 16.46 1.21 -4.89
C PRO A 155 17.53 0.79 -5.92
N LYS A 156 17.31 1.08 -7.22
CA LYS A 156 18.38 0.98 -8.25
C LYS A 156 19.45 2.07 -8.10
N ILE A 157 19.05 3.28 -7.68
CA ILE A 157 19.92 4.44 -7.45
C ILE A 157 19.46 5.14 -6.17
N PRO A 158 20.37 5.60 -5.30
CA PRO A 158 20.03 6.44 -4.15
C PRO A 158 19.74 7.86 -4.61
N SER A 159 18.47 8.20 -4.84
CA SER A 159 18.03 9.57 -5.11
C SER A 159 16.55 9.73 -4.80
N THR A 160 16.14 10.99 -4.60
CA THR A 160 14.77 11.47 -4.41
C THR A 160 13.92 10.99 -5.59
N ARG A 161 13.13 9.95 -5.36
CA ARG A 161 12.27 9.35 -6.39
C ARG A 161 11.02 10.20 -6.54
N GLN A 162 10.69 10.59 -7.75
CA GLN A 162 9.35 10.98 -8.14
C GLN A 162 9.05 10.21 -9.42
N TYR A 163 7.81 9.74 -9.56
CA TYR A 163 7.40 9.00 -10.74
C TYR A 163 6.93 10.00 -11.78
N GLU A 164 7.54 9.95 -12.95
CA GLU A 164 7.05 10.64 -14.15
C GLU A 164 6.07 9.68 -14.82
N LEU A 165 4.80 10.10 -14.92
CA LEU A 165 3.76 9.46 -15.71
C LEU A 165 3.23 10.47 -16.73
#